data_AF-A0A8T5SGM1-F1
#
_entry.id   AF-A0A8T5SGM1-F1
#
_cell.length_a   1.000
_cell.length_b   1.000
_cell.length_c   1.000
_cell.angle_alpha   90.00
_cell.angle_beta   90.00
_cell.angle_gamma   90.00
#
_symmetry.space_group_name_H-M   'P 1'
#
loop_
_entity.id
_entity.type
_entity.pdbx_description
1 polymer ?
#
loop_
_entity_poly.entity_id
_entity_poly.type
_entity_poly.pdbx_seq_one_letter_code
_entity_poly.pdbx_strand_id
1 'polypeptide(L)'
;MNFCAGNLGVLTLEKNDGLCNHCNGPLIQTRGELVCYECGVVNHSIIISEKNDSHIPWDHEMSPGKRVHIVDGLGSYIGYHNDGYFHDGKGSTLPSKEQYKFRKLKRKYNLRIKIGNHETDYRSLMSLNRVSGYLGVSDGVKKRAAYLYKIVTTAEYNKKITKISNHIVLVALCLMVSIRESASNAPVRLSEIVNIFKDLGHRVSGKSIVKLAQILPTDLRVSLKIRKSEDYLQRITSSIIENLEVSNRLKQLEINIKEYENKLIQLSRGILSETNLRARGGRNPYIFAVSVVYCADRIIGKIGAHRQILTQKALADICNVAEYSIRDHHRTVLKEKLIEKMKEILPESNSEIDESESRFPMLF
;
A
#
# COMPACT_ATOMS: atom_id res chain seq x y z
N MET A 1 5.75 -1.65 -43.86
CA MET A 1 5.39 -2.72 -44.81
C MET A 1 4.92 -3.93 -44.02
N ASN A 2 3.65 -4.29 -44.26
CA ASN A 2 2.89 -5.51 -43.92
C ASN A 2 3.34 -6.37 -42.73
N PHE A 3 2.52 -6.36 -41.67
CA PHE A 3 2.34 -7.54 -40.82
C PHE A 3 0.88 -7.95 -40.83
N CYS A 4 0.66 -9.19 -41.25
CA CYS A 4 -0.61 -9.91 -41.22
C CYS A 4 -1.09 -10.06 -39.77
N ALA A 5 -2.23 -9.44 -39.45
CA ALA A 5 -3.02 -9.80 -38.27
C ALA A 5 -4.06 -10.83 -38.70
N GLY A 6 -4.02 -12.00 -38.07
CA GLY A 6 -5.00 -13.06 -38.27
C GLY A 6 -6.40 -12.58 -37.89
N ASN A 7 -7.36 -12.95 -38.74
CA ASN A 7 -8.80 -12.79 -38.52
C ASN A 7 -9.23 -13.47 -37.21
N LEU A 8 -9.39 -12.68 -36.14
CA LEU A 8 -10.39 -12.93 -35.12
C LEU A 8 -11.55 -12.01 -35.48
N GLY A 9 -12.68 -12.60 -35.89
CA GLY A 9 -13.88 -11.89 -36.28
C GLY A 9 -14.37 -10.98 -35.16
N VAL A 10 -14.04 -9.70 -35.26
CA VAL A 10 -14.67 -8.63 -34.51
C VAL A 10 -15.99 -8.36 -35.23
N LEU A 11 -17.09 -8.89 -34.68
CA LEU A 11 -18.41 -8.40 -35.06
C LEU A 11 -18.50 -6.96 -34.55
N THR A 12 -18.26 -6.01 -35.45
CA THR A 12 -18.57 -4.61 -35.26
C THR A 12 -20.08 -4.49 -35.06
N LEU A 13 -20.51 -4.34 -33.81
CA LEU A 13 -21.88 -3.95 -33.49
C LEU A 13 -22.08 -2.52 -34.00
N GLU A 14 -22.90 -2.38 -35.03
CA GLU A 14 -23.42 -1.11 -35.48
C GLU A 14 -24.09 -0.41 -34.29
N LYS A 15 -23.73 0.86 -34.06
CA LYS A 15 -24.43 1.72 -33.10
C LYS A 15 -25.86 1.91 -33.62
N ASN A 16 -26.79 1.08 -33.15
CA ASN A 16 -28.21 1.38 -33.26
C ASN A 16 -28.53 2.45 -32.20
N ASP A 17 -29.18 3.53 -32.63
CA ASP A 17 -29.37 4.81 -31.91
C ASP A 17 -30.24 4.75 -30.62
N GLY A 18 -30.33 3.60 -29.96
CA GLY A 18 -31.09 3.44 -28.71
C GLY A 18 -32.61 3.52 -28.87
N LEU A 19 -33.10 3.52 -30.11
CA LEU A 19 -34.51 3.64 -30.47
C LEU A 19 -35.08 2.29 -30.93
N CYS A 20 -36.35 2.05 -30.64
CA CYS A 20 -37.05 0.84 -31.08
C CYS A 20 -37.27 0.84 -32.60
N ASN A 21 -37.07 -0.31 -33.26
CA ASN A 21 -37.23 -0.42 -34.71
C ASN A 21 -38.69 -0.32 -35.17
N HIS A 22 -39.64 -0.52 -34.24
CA HIS A 22 -41.06 -0.56 -34.54
C HIS A 22 -41.80 0.74 -34.22
N CYS A 23 -41.47 1.40 -33.11
CA CYS A 23 -42.18 2.61 -32.67
C CYS A 23 -41.26 3.80 -32.41
N ASN A 24 -39.95 3.67 -32.65
CA ASN A 24 -38.93 4.65 -32.27
C ASN A 24 -38.95 5.06 -30.78
N GLY A 25 -39.62 4.28 -29.92
CA GLY A 25 -39.66 4.51 -28.48
C GLY A 25 -38.33 4.18 -27.79
N PRO A 26 -38.11 4.67 -26.56
CA PRO A 26 -36.89 4.42 -25.80
C PRO A 26 -36.74 2.93 -25.43
N LEU A 27 -35.54 2.39 -25.59
CA LEU A 27 -35.19 1.03 -25.19
C LEU A 27 -34.66 1.01 -23.74
N ILE A 28 -35.20 0.09 -22.93
CA ILE A 28 -34.78 -0.16 -21.55
C ILE A 28 -34.15 -1.55 -21.47
N GLN A 29 -33.04 -1.66 -20.74
CA GLN A 29 -32.39 -2.94 -20.47
C GLN A 29 -33.13 -3.67 -19.34
N THR A 30 -33.75 -4.81 -19.66
CA THR A 30 -34.41 -5.68 -18.67
C THR A 30 -33.88 -7.10 -18.85
N ARG A 31 -33.30 -7.70 -17.79
CA ARG A 31 -32.82 -9.11 -17.78
C ARG A 31 -31.84 -9.50 -18.90
N GLY A 32 -31.06 -8.56 -19.43
CA GLY A 32 -30.09 -8.83 -20.52
C GLY A 32 -30.69 -8.69 -21.92
N GLU A 33 -31.88 -8.11 -22.02
CA GLU A 33 -32.55 -7.81 -23.29
C GLU A 33 -32.86 -6.31 -23.36
N LEU A 34 -32.79 -5.75 -24.58
CA LEU A 34 -33.27 -4.39 -24.84
C LEU A 34 -34.74 -4.45 -25.24
N VAL A 35 -35.61 -3.99 -24.34
CA VAL A 35 -37.06 -4.00 -24.49
C VAL A 35 -37.53 -2.56 -24.68
N CYS A 36 -38.35 -2.30 -25.69
CA CYS A 36 -38.99 -1.00 -25.83
C CYS A 36 -40.00 -0.77 -24.72
N TYR A 37 -39.93 0.38 -24.04
CA TYR A 37 -40.88 0.73 -22.99
C TYR A 37 -42.32 0.89 -23.51
N GLU A 38 -42.48 1.38 -24.73
CA GLU A 38 -43.80 1.73 -25.28
C GLU A 38 -44.51 0.55 -25.95
N CYS A 39 -43.81 -0.21 -26.79
CA CYS A 39 -44.42 -1.32 -27.55
C CYS A 39 -44.09 -2.71 -27.02
N GLY A 40 -43.17 -2.83 -26.05
CA GLY A 40 -42.76 -4.12 -25.48
C GLY A 40 -41.93 -5.00 -26.41
N VAL A 41 -41.58 -4.55 -27.63
CA VAL A 41 -40.78 -5.33 -28.57
C VAL A 41 -39.33 -5.44 -28.08
N VAL A 42 -38.82 -6.66 -28.12
CA VAL A 42 -37.42 -6.99 -27.84
C VAL A 42 -36.60 -6.75 -29.10
N ASN A 43 -35.79 -5.70 -29.12
CA ASN A 43 -34.99 -5.34 -30.30
C ASN A 43 -33.76 -6.27 -30.44
N HIS A 44 -33.08 -6.60 -29.33
CA HIS A 44 -31.95 -7.54 -29.30
C HIS A 44 -31.72 -8.14 -27.90
N SER A 45 -31.31 -9.41 -27.86
CA SER A 45 -30.75 -10.06 -26.66
C SER A 45 -29.27 -9.68 -26.52
N ILE A 46 -29.01 -8.65 -25.72
CA ILE A 46 -27.64 -8.18 -25.48
C ILE A 46 -27.17 -8.78 -24.15
N ILE A 47 -26.51 -9.93 -24.21
CA ILE A 47 -25.72 -10.43 -23.07
C ILE A 47 -24.39 -9.65 -23.08
N ILE A 48 -24.43 -8.38 -22.69
CA ILE A 48 -23.23 -7.63 -22.35
C ILE A 48 -23.07 -7.74 -20.84
N SER A 49 -22.13 -8.58 -20.41
CA SER A 49 -21.53 -8.47 -19.09
C SER A 49 -20.28 -7.60 -19.15
N GLU A 50 -20.35 -6.44 -19.80
CA GLU A 50 -19.34 -5.40 -19.60
C GLU A 50 -19.88 -4.45 -18.54
N LYS A 51 -19.55 -4.73 -17.28
CA LYS A 51 -19.67 -3.71 -16.25
C LYS A 51 -18.58 -2.67 -16.51
N ASN A 52 -18.96 -1.57 -17.16
CA ASN A 52 -18.28 -0.28 -17.02
C ASN A 52 -18.73 0.34 -15.70
N ASP A 53 -18.13 -0.10 -14.59
CA ASP A 53 -18.16 0.67 -13.34
C ASP A 53 -16.86 1.48 -13.23
N SER A 54 -16.98 2.76 -12.93
CA SER A 54 -15.84 3.63 -12.59
C SER A 54 -15.21 3.30 -11.22
N HIS A 55 -15.73 2.28 -10.53
CA HIS A 55 -15.26 1.76 -9.24
C HIS A 55 -14.77 0.31 -9.27
N ILE A 56 -14.43 -0.22 -10.44
CA ILE A 56 -13.98 -1.61 -10.52
C ILE A 56 -12.61 -1.76 -9.83
N PRO A 57 -12.45 -2.72 -8.89
CA PRO A 57 -11.14 -3.07 -8.36
C PRO A 57 -10.15 -3.37 -9.48
N TRP A 58 -8.86 -3.03 -9.30
CA TRP A 58 -7.78 -3.23 -10.27
C TRP A 58 -7.67 -4.64 -10.92
N ASP A 59 -8.41 -5.62 -10.40
CA ASP A 59 -8.53 -6.97 -10.93
C ASP A 59 -9.17 -7.07 -12.34
N HIS A 60 -9.91 -6.05 -12.81
CA HIS A 60 -10.62 -6.12 -14.10
C HIS A 60 -10.01 -5.28 -15.24
N GLU A 61 -8.91 -4.55 -15.05
CA GLU A 61 -8.11 -4.00 -16.17
C GLU A 61 -7.37 -5.12 -16.95
N MET A 62 -7.70 -6.38 -16.68
CA MET A 62 -6.96 -7.55 -17.13
C MET A 62 -7.90 -8.56 -17.75
N SER A 63 -7.45 -9.19 -18.84
CA SER A 63 -8.15 -10.32 -19.44
C SER A 63 -8.48 -11.36 -18.36
N PRO A 64 -9.72 -11.88 -18.29
CA PRO A 64 -10.11 -12.90 -17.34
C PRO A 64 -9.09 -14.05 -17.31
N GLY A 65 -8.57 -14.37 -16.12
CA GLY A 65 -7.57 -15.44 -15.93
C GLY A 65 -6.10 -15.02 -16.04
N LYS A 66 -5.77 -13.78 -16.45
CA LYS A 66 -4.38 -13.30 -16.53
C LYS A 66 -3.85 -12.92 -15.15
N ARG A 67 -2.92 -13.72 -14.61
CA ARG A 67 -2.27 -13.46 -13.31
C ARG A 67 -1.06 -12.55 -13.50
N VAL A 68 -1.15 -11.30 -13.08
CA VAL A 68 -0.02 -10.36 -13.26
C VAL A 68 1.14 -10.58 -12.29
N HIS A 69 0.87 -11.07 -11.09
CA HIS A 69 1.86 -11.34 -10.06
C HIS A 69 2.69 -12.62 -10.33
N ILE A 70 2.43 -13.29 -11.46
CA ILE A 70 3.12 -14.49 -11.90
C ILE A 70 3.64 -14.26 -13.31
N VAL A 71 4.85 -14.78 -13.57
CA VAL A 71 5.36 -14.91 -14.93
C VAL A 71 4.89 -16.25 -15.46
N ASP A 72 4.07 -16.15 -16.48
CA ASP A 72 3.29 -17.24 -17.02
C ASP A 72 3.59 -17.36 -18.51
N GLY A 73 3.75 -18.59 -18.99
CA GLY A 73 3.95 -18.87 -20.41
C GLY A 73 2.62 -18.95 -21.17
N LEU A 74 2.66 -18.89 -22.50
CA LEU A 74 1.52 -19.25 -23.32
C LEU A 74 1.27 -20.77 -23.17
N GLY A 75 0.16 -21.16 -22.54
CA GLY A 75 -0.23 -22.56 -22.39
C GLY A 75 -0.97 -22.88 -21.08
N SER A 76 -1.35 -24.15 -20.93
CA SER A 76 -1.98 -24.68 -19.71
C SER A 76 -0.96 -24.97 -18.61
N TYR A 77 -1.43 -25.15 -17.36
CA TYR A 77 -0.59 -25.53 -16.23
C TYR A 77 -0.83 -26.97 -15.82
N ILE A 78 0.23 -27.62 -15.34
CA ILE A 78 0.12 -28.94 -14.73
C ILE A 78 -0.23 -28.74 -13.25
N GLY A 79 -1.52 -28.82 -12.96
CA GLY A 79 -2.09 -28.63 -11.62
C GLY A 79 -2.00 -27.20 -11.10
N TYR A 80 -2.34 -27.01 -9.83
CA TYR A 80 -2.21 -25.72 -9.15
C TYR A 80 -0.76 -25.43 -8.77
N HIS A 81 -0.39 -24.16 -8.64
CA HIS A 81 1.00 -23.78 -8.35
C HIS A 81 1.49 -24.28 -7.00
N ASN A 82 0.67 -24.15 -5.94
CA ASN A 82 1.03 -24.47 -4.56
C ASN A 82 0.74 -25.90 -4.13
N ASP A 83 0.16 -26.73 -5.00
CA ASP A 83 -0.15 -28.12 -4.65
C ASP A 83 1.13 -28.96 -4.58
N GLY A 84 1.34 -29.57 -3.41
CA GLY A 84 2.40 -30.57 -3.18
C GLY A 84 2.04 -31.98 -3.69
N TYR A 85 0.75 -32.24 -3.85
CA TYR A 85 0.17 -33.51 -4.29
C TYR A 85 -0.68 -33.32 -5.54
N PHE A 86 -0.64 -34.31 -6.43
CA PHE A 86 -1.49 -34.35 -7.61
C PHE A 86 -2.66 -35.28 -7.32
N HIS A 87 -3.80 -34.91 -7.85
CA HIS A 87 -5.07 -35.60 -7.63
C HIS A 87 -5.59 -36.06 -8.98
N ASP A 88 -6.27 -37.20 -9.00
CA ASP A 88 -6.99 -37.68 -10.17
C ASP A 88 -8.25 -36.83 -10.43
N GLY A 89 -8.94 -37.02 -11.56
CA GLY A 89 -10.19 -36.34 -11.89
C GLY A 89 -11.32 -36.56 -10.86
N LYS A 90 -11.20 -37.59 -10.01
CA LYS A 90 -12.11 -37.87 -8.88
C LYS A 90 -11.69 -37.22 -7.56
N GLY A 91 -10.56 -36.50 -7.53
CA GLY A 91 -10.03 -35.83 -6.33
C GLY A 91 -9.17 -36.70 -5.42
N SER A 92 -9.01 -37.99 -5.71
CA SER A 92 -8.11 -38.90 -4.96
C SER A 92 -6.64 -38.61 -5.25
N THR A 93 -5.78 -38.71 -4.24
CA THR A 93 -4.34 -38.53 -4.40
C THR A 93 -3.73 -39.60 -5.30
N LEU A 94 -2.84 -39.19 -6.20
CA LEU A 94 -2.18 -40.12 -7.11
C LEU A 94 -1.19 -41.05 -6.36
N PRO A 95 -1.02 -42.30 -6.82
CA PRO A 95 -0.04 -43.22 -6.25
C PRO A 95 1.38 -42.67 -6.40
N SER A 96 2.28 -43.03 -5.46
CA SER A 96 3.64 -42.46 -5.33
C SER A 96 4.46 -42.42 -6.64
N LYS A 97 4.33 -43.44 -7.49
CA LYS A 97 5.04 -43.53 -8.78
C LYS A 97 4.55 -42.47 -9.78
N GLU A 98 3.23 -42.28 -9.86
CA GLU A 98 2.62 -41.28 -10.73
C GLU A 98 2.83 -39.88 -10.18
N GLN A 99 2.70 -39.73 -8.87
CA GLN A 99 3.01 -38.49 -8.16
C GLN A 99 4.43 -38.00 -8.49
N TYR A 100 5.43 -38.90 -8.47
CA TYR A 100 6.81 -38.57 -8.88
C TYR A 100 6.89 -38.17 -10.37
N LYS A 101 6.21 -38.91 -11.26
CA LYS A 101 6.18 -38.62 -12.70
C LYS A 101 5.63 -37.21 -12.97
N PHE A 102 4.48 -36.86 -12.40
CA PHE A 102 3.87 -35.54 -12.55
C PHE A 102 4.70 -34.43 -11.89
N ARG A 103 5.33 -34.68 -10.72
CA ARG A 103 6.26 -33.72 -10.11
C ARG A 103 7.46 -33.44 -11.02
N LYS A 104 8.04 -34.48 -11.62
CA LYS A 104 9.14 -34.36 -12.58
C LYS A 104 8.70 -33.58 -13.82
N LEU A 105 7.49 -33.83 -14.32
CA LEU A 105 6.93 -33.18 -15.50
C LEU A 105 6.63 -31.69 -15.23
N LYS A 106 5.96 -31.37 -14.12
CA LYS A 106 5.74 -29.99 -13.64
C LYS A 106 7.06 -29.24 -13.47
N ARG A 107 8.09 -29.87 -12.90
CA ARG A 107 9.43 -29.27 -12.76
C ARG A 107 10.07 -28.95 -14.12
N LYS A 108 10.03 -29.88 -15.07
CA LYS A 108 10.55 -29.67 -16.43
C LYS A 108 9.78 -28.59 -17.19
N TYR A 109 8.45 -28.61 -17.11
CA TYR A 109 7.60 -27.62 -17.75
C TYR A 109 7.88 -26.20 -17.24
N ASN A 110 7.93 -26.03 -15.91
CA ASN A 110 8.21 -24.75 -15.28
C ASN A 110 9.65 -24.24 -15.53
N LEU A 111 10.58 -25.11 -15.91
CA LEU A 111 11.97 -24.73 -16.18
C LEU A 111 12.08 -23.75 -17.35
N ARG A 112 11.24 -23.92 -18.39
CA ARG A 112 11.22 -23.03 -19.56
C ARG A 112 10.92 -21.58 -19.18
N ILE A 113 9.99 -21.38 -18.26
CA ILE A 113 9.64 -20.05 -17.73
C ILE A 113 10.80 -19.48 -16.90
N LYS A 114 11.51 -20.34 -16.16
CA LYS A 114 12.62 -19.95 -15.29
C LYS A 114 13.90 -19.56 -16.03
N ILE A 115 14.20 -20.22 -17.16
CA ILE A 115 15.49 -20.09 -17.87
C ILE A 115 15.35 -19.32 -19.19
N GLY A 116 14.13 -19.13 -19.71
CA GLY A 116 13.91 -18.40 -20.96
C GLY A 116 14.07 -16.87 -20.84
N ASN A 117 13.63 -16.15 -21.87
CA ASN A 117 13.70 -14.68 -21.95
C ASN A 117 12.99 -13.92 -20.81
N HIS A 118 12.22 -14.61 -19.98
CA HIS A 118 11.47 -14.03 -18.86
C HIS A 118 12.09 -14.35 -17.49
N GLU A 119 13.34 -14.81 -17.44
CA GLU A 119 14.03 -15.13 -16.19
C GLU A 119 14.08 -13.95 -15.21
N THR A 120 14.41 -12.76 -15.72
CA THR A 120 14.48 -11.52 -14.93
C THR A 120 13.12 -11.17 -14.32
N ASP A 121 12.06 -11.21 -15.13
CA ASP A 121 10.70 -10.98 -14.68
C ASP A 121 10.27 -12.02 -13.65
N TYR A 122 10.64 -13.29 -13.86
CA TYR A 122 10.29 -14.38 -12.95
C TYR A 122 10.94 -14.19 -11.58
N ARG A 123 12.24 -13.90 -11.56
CA ARG A 123 12.97 -13.61 -10.31
C ARG A 123 12.43 -12.37 -9.61
N SER A 124 12.08 -11.33 -10.38
CA SER A 124 11.57 -10.06 -9.87
C SER A 124 10.18 -10.22 -9.24
N LEU A 125 9.23 -10.85 -9.94
CA LEU A 125 7.89 -11.10 -9.42
C LEU A 125 7.88 -12.16 -8.30
N MET A 126 8.79 -13.13 -8.31
CA MET A 126 8.98 -14.01 -7.15
C MET A 126 9.44 -13.23 -5.93
N SER A 127 10.37 -12.29 -6.10
CA SER A 127 10.85 -11.44 -5.01
C SER A 127 9.71 -10.56 -4.48
N LEU A 128 8.87 -10.00 -5.38
CA LEU A 128 7.65 -9.29 -5.01
C LEU A 128 6.73 -10.14 -4.13
N ASN A 129 6.47 -11.39 -4.53
CA ASN A 129 5.59 -12.30 -3.80
C ASN A 129 6.14 -12.62 -2.40
N ARG A 130 7.45 -12.84 -2.28
CA ARG A 130 8.10 -13.05 -0.97
C ARG A 130 7.98 -11.82 -0.08
N VAL A 131 8.41 -10.65 -0.58
CA VAL A 131 8.38 -9.39 0.19
C VAL A 131 6.95 -9.03 0.60
N SER A 132 5.97 -9.20 -0.30
CA SER A 132 4.57 -8.94 0.02
C SER A 132 4.04 -9.87 1.11
N GLY A 133 4.50 -11.12 1.15
CA GLY A 133 4.19 -12.07 2.21
C GLY A 133 4.78 -11.66 3.57
N TYR A 134 6.05 -11.22 3.60
CA TYR A 134 6.70 -10.72 4.83
C TYR A 134 6.06 -9.43 5.35
N LEU A 135 5.63 -8.54 4.47
CA LEU A 135 4.95 -7.30 4.84
C LEU A 135 3.46 -7.50 5.23
N GLY A 136 2.88 -8.66 4.95
CA GLY A 136 1.45 -8.91 5.17
C GLY A 136 0.53 -8.04 4.30
N VAL A 137 0.97 -7.67 3.09
CA VAL A 137 0.18 -6.77 2.22
C VAL A 137 -0.97 -7.51 1.55
N SER A 138 -2.10 -6.82 1.35
CA SER A 138 -3.26 -7.40 0.65
C SER A 138 -2.95 -7.78 -0.80
N ASP A 139 -3.70 -8.77 -1.31
CA ASP A 139 -3.52 -9.29 -2.66
C ASP A 139 -3.71 -8.22 -3.75
N GLY A 140 -4.63 -7.27 -3.53
CA GLY A 140 -4.86 -6.15 -4.43
C GLY A 140 -3.63 -5.25 -4.61
N VAL A 141 -2.89 -4.96 -3.53
CA VAL A 141 -1.67 -4.15 -3.59
C VAL A 141 -0.57 -4.88 -4.34
N LYS A 142 -0.40 -6.18 -4.07
CA LYS A 142 0.56 -7.05 -4.77
C LYS A 142 0.26 -7.13 -6.27
N LYS A 143 -1.00 -7.31 -6.66
CA LYS A 143 -1.44 -7.30 -8.07
C LYS A 143 -1.16 -5.95 -8.73
N ARG A 144 -1.47 -4.85 -8.03
CA ARG A 144 -1.17 -3.49 -8.50
C ARG A 144 0.33 -3.27 -8.70
N ALA A 145 1.17 -3.69 -7.76
CA ALA A 145 2.62 -3.63 -7.89
C ALA A 145 3.12 -4.41 -9.11
N ALA A 146 2.60 -5.62 -9.32
CA ALA A 146 2.95 -6.46 -10.47
C ALA A 146 2.49 -5.85 -11.81
N TYR A 147 1.34 -5.18 -11.82
CA TYR A 147 0.86 -4.44 -12.98
C TYR A 147 1.78 -3.27 -13.34
N LEU A 148 2.13 -2.44 -12.35
CA LEU A 148 3.06 -1.32 -12.55
C LEU A 148 4.42 -1.81 -13.06
N TYR A 149 4.92 -2.92 -12.52
CA TYR A 149 6.14 -3.56 -13.02
C TYR A 149 6.02 -3.92 -14.51
N LYS A 150 4.92 -4.56 -14.92
CA LYS A 150 4.68 -4.92 -16.32
C LYS A 150 4.54 -3.71 -17.25
N ILE A 151 3.92 -2.63 -16.79
CA ILE A 151 3.84 -1.38 -17.57
C ILE A 151 5.25 -0.86 -17.87
N VAL A 152 6.11 -0.80 -16.85
CA VAL A 152 7.48 -0.31 -17.00
C VAL A 152 8.31 -1.24 -17.89
N THR A 153 8.27 -2.56 -17.69
CA THR A 153 9.03 -3.49 -18.54
C THR A 153 8.53 -3.54 -19.98
N THR A 154 7.23 -3.34 -20.21
CA THR A 154 6.68 -3.23 -21.57
C THR A 154 7.15 -1.93 -22.24
N ALA A 155 7.22 -0.82 -21.51
CA ALA A 155 7.78 0.43 -22.02
C ALA A 155 9.29 0.31 -22.32
N GLU A 156 10.03 -0.44 -21.51
CA GLU A 156 11.44 -0.77 -21.73
C GLU A 156 11.64 -1.60 -23.00
N TYR A 157 10.84 -2.66 -23.18
CA TYR A 157 10.88 -3.51 -24.38
C TYR A 157 10.61 -2.70 -25.66
N ASN A 158 9.64 -1.79 -25.59
CA ASN A 158 9.28 -0.88 -26.70
C ASN A 158 10.28 0.28 -26.87
N LYS A 159 11.42 0.29 -26.15
CA LYS A 159 12.46 1.32 -26.20
C LYS A 159 11.96 2.75 -25.94
N LYS A 160 10.86 2.90 -25.19
CA LYS A 160 10.32 4.21 -24.77
C LYS A 160 11.08 4.78 -23.57
N ILE A 161 11.73 3.91 -22.80
CA ILE A 161 12.56 4.28 -21.65
C ILE A 161 13.94 3.67 -21.76
N THR A 162 14.88 4.24 -21.00
CA THR A 162 16.22 3.67 -20.86
C THR A 162 16.16 2.30 -20.18
N LYS A 163 17.09 1.42 -20.57
CA LYS A 163 17.18 0.07 -20.00
C LYS A 163 17.41 0.15 -18.49
N ILE A 164 16.61 -0.58 -17.73
CA ILE A 164 16.69 -0.62 -16.27
C ILE A 164 17.72 -1.67 -15.88
N SER A 165 18.76 -1.25 -15.15
CA SER A 165 19.82 -2.17 -14.75
C SER A 165 19.39 -3.14 -13.64
N ASN A 166 18.52 -2.71 -12.73
CA ASN A 166 18.14 -3.49 -11.55
C ASN A 166 16.61 -3.58 -11.40
N HIS A 167 16.05 -4.70 -11.89
CA HIS A 167 14.62 -5.00 -11.79
C HIS A 167 14.14 -5.22 -10.34
N ILE A 168 15.03 -5.58 -9.40
CA ILE A 168 14.65 -5.75 -7.99
C ILE A 168 14.35 -4.38 -7.35
N VAL A 169 15.15 -3.36 -7.70
CA VAL A 169 14.87 -1.97 -7.27
C VAL A 169 13.59 -1.46 -7.91
N LEU A 170 13.30 -1.84 -9.16
CA LEU A 170 12.03 -1.54 -9.82
C LEU A 170 10.84 -2.17 -9.09
N VAL A 171 10.94 -3.44 -8.69
CA VAL A 171 9.91 -4.11 -7.90
C VAL A 171 9.69 -3.39 -6.57
N ALA A 172 10.76 -3.01 -5.86
CA ALA A 172 10.65 -2.27 -4.61
C ALA A 172 9.94 -0.91 -4.81
N LEU A 173 10.22 -0.23 -5.92
CA LEU A 173 9.54 1.01 -6.31
C LEU A 173 8.05 0.77 -6.59
N CYS A 174 7.72 -0.20 -7.44
CA CYS A 174 6.32 -0.52 -7.79
C CYS A 174 5.51 -0.92 -6.55
N LEU A 175 6.10 -1.71 -5.65
CA LEU A 175 5.49 -2.06 -4.37
C LEU A 175 5.23 -0.80 -3.53
N MET A 176 6.22 0.10 -3.41
CA MET A 176 6.03 1.35 -2.68
C MET A 176 4.92 2.22 -3.26
N VAL A 177 4.84 2.35 -4.58
CA VAL A 177 3.80 3.12 -5.26
C VAL A 177 2.43 2.49 -5.00
N SER A 178 2.31 1.17 -5.13
CA SER A 178 1.04 0.47 -4.90
C SER A 178 0.52 0.61 -3.45
N ILE A 179 1.41 0.51 -2.44
CA ILE A 179 1.06 0.74 -1.03
C ILE A 179 0.64 2.20 -0.81
N ARG A 180 1.24 3.13 -1.56
CA ARG A 180 0.87 4.55 -1.49
C ARG A 180 -0.46 4.86 -2.16
N GLU A 181 -0.85 4.11 -3.18
CA GLU A 181 -2.13 4.25 -3.86
C GLU A 181 -3.28 3.61 -3.09
N SER A 182 -3.06 2.47 -2.43
CA SER A 182 -4.14 1.66 -1.84
C SER A 182 -4.77 2.24 -0.56
N ALA A 183 -4.26 3.37 -0.05
CA ALA A 183 -4.77 4.12 1.11
C ALA A 183 -5.06 3.34 2.41
N SER A 184 -4.83 2.03 2.46
CA SER A 184 -5.12 1.17 3.61
C SER A 184 -4.26 1.53 4.82
N ASN A 185 -4.87 1.46 6.01
CA ASN A 185 -4.49 1.93 7.37
C ASN A 185 -3.05 1.67 7.90
N ALA A 186 -2.10 1.19 7.10
CA ALA A 186 -0.71 0.99 7.51
C ALA A 186 0.25 1.56 6.46
N PRO A 187 0.67 2.83 6.58
CA PRO A 187 1.72 3.36 5.73
C PRO A 187 3.05 2.64 6.05
N VAL A 188 3.51 1.83 5.10
CA VAL A 188 4.82 1.20 5.15
C VAL A 188 5.89 2.24 4.80
N ARG A 189 6.95 2.31 5.62
CA ARG A 189 8.08 3.21 5.41
C ARG A 189 9.01 2.66 4.33
N LEU A 190 9.70 3.57 3.65
CA LEU A 190 10.72 3.18 2.67
C LEU A 190 11.83 2.34 3.32
N SER A 191 12.23 2.67 4.55
CA SER A 191 13.22 1.92 5.31
C SER A 191 12.80 0.48 5.57
N GLU A 192 11.52 0.24 5.86
CA GLU A 192 10.98 -1.10 6.14
C GLU A 192 11.06 -2.00 4.91
N ILE A 193 10.64 -1.47 3.75
CA ILE A 193 10.75 -2.22 2.49
C ILE A 193 12.22 -2.52 2.18
N VAL A 194 13.10 -1.52 2.30
CA VAL A 194 14.53 -1.71 2.06
C VAL A 194 15.13 -2.77 2.98
N ASN A 195 14.75 -2.79 4.27
CA ASN A 195 15.23 -3.78 5.22
C ASN A 195 14.76 -5.19 4.84
N ILE A 196 13.49 -5.38 4.49
CA ILE A 196 12.98 -6.70 4.08
C ILE A 196 13.66 -7.20 2.80
N PHE A 197 13.91 -6.32 1.84
CA PHE A 197 14.69 -6.70 0.65
C PHE A 197 16.12 -7.12 1.01
N LYS A 198 16.77 -6.43 1.96
CA LYS A 198 18.11 -6.81 2.45
C LYS A 198 18.10 -8.14 3.20
N ASP A 199 17.09 -8.38 4.03
CA ASP A 199 16.92 -9.63 4.79
C ASP A 199 16.75 -10.83 3.84
N LEU A 200 16.14 -10.60 2.67
CA LEU A 200 16.05 -11.58 1.58
C LEU A 200 17.32 -11.71 0.72
N GLY A 201 18.41 -11.01 1.09
CA GLY A 201 19.70 -11.04 0.41
C GLY A 201 19.82 -10.12 -0.81
N HIS A 202 18.87 -9.20 -1.02
CA HIS A 202 18.92 -8.28 -2.15
C HIS A 202 19.65 -6.97 -1.83
N ARG A 203 20.46 -6.49 -2.79
CA ARG A 203 21.16 -5.20 -2.69
C ARG A 203 20.25 -4.05 -3.11
N VAL A 204 19.37 -3.63 -2.21
CA VAL A 204 18.45 -2.50 -2.42
C VAL A 204 18.78 -1.36 -1.45
N SER A 205 18.76 -0.13 -1.94
CA SER A 205 18.96 1.08 -1.13
C SER A 205 17.83 2.08 -1.35
N GLY A 206 17.48 2.85 -0.31
CA GLY A 206 16.47 3.90 -0.42
C GLY A 206 16.81 4.92 -1.51
N LYS A 207 18.10 5.31 -1.62
CA LYS A 207 18.59 6.20 -2.67
C LYS A 207 18.37 5.64 -4.07
N SER A 208 18.59 4.33 -4.28
CA SER A 208 18.35 3.71 -5.59
C SER A 208 16.88 3.71 -5.99
N ILE A 209 15.96 3.49 -5.02
CA ILE A 209 14.52 3.51 -5.28
C ILE A 209 14.06 4.91 -5.67
N VAL A 210 14.48 5.93 -4.91
CA VAL A 210 14.11 7.34 -5.18
C VAL A 210 14.71 7.81 -6.51
N LYS A 211 15.97 7.46 -6.79
CA LYS A 211 16.61 7.79 -8.08
C LYS A 211 15.86 7.17 -9.25
N LEU A 212 15.45 5.90 -9.13
CA LEU A 212 14.67 5.24 -10.18
C LEU A 212 13.30 5.90 -10.37
N ALA A 213 12.63 6.29 -9.29
CA ALA A 213 11.35 7.00 -9.34
C ALA A 213 11.44 8.35 -10.07
N GLN A 214 12.57 9.04 -9.97
CA GLN A 214 12.80 10.33 -10.66
C GLN A 214 13.16 10.16 -12.14
N ILE A 215 13.79 9.04 -12.50
CA ILE A 215 14.18 8.74 -13.89
C ILE A 215 12.98 8.32 -14.72
N LEU A 216 12.01 7.62 -14.11
CA LEU A 216 10.83 7.14 -14.83
C LEU A 216 9.94 8.31 -15.29
N PRO A 217 9.46 8.30 -16.55
CA PRO A 217 8.56 9.33 -17.04
C PRO A 217 7.23 9.32 -16.29
N THR A 218 6.69 10.51 -16.05
CA THR A 218 5.42 10.73 -15.33
C THR A 218 4.24 10.03 -15.99
N ASP A 219 4.29 9.84 -17.31
CA ASP A 219 3.23 9.23 -18.12
C ASP A 219 2.97 7.76 -17.75
N LEU A 220 3.97 7.06 -17.21
CA LEU A 220 3.82 5.68 -16.75
C LEU A 220 3.01 5.58 -15.44
N ARG A 221 2.63 6.72 -14.84
CA ARG A 221 1.92 6.81 -13.55
C ARG A 221 2.64 6.13 -12.38
N VAL A 222 3.93 5.82 -12.54
CA VAL A 222 4.79 5.28 -11.47
C VAL A 222 5.48 6.45 -10.78
N SER A 223 4.76 7.14 -9.90
CA SER A 223 5.30 8.27 -9.14
C SER A 223 5.14 8.09 -7.64
N LEU A 224 6.19 8.45 -6.90
CA LEU A 224 6.19 8.39 -5.44
C LEU A 224 5.47 9.61 -4.86
N LYS A 225 4.18 9.46 -4.55
CA LYS A 225 3.41 10.48 -3.81
C LYS A 225 3.94 10.65 -2.39
N ILE A 226 4.01 11.87 -1.89
CA ILE A 226 4.37 12.15 -0.49
C ILE A 226 3.18 11.76 0.39
N ARG A 227 3.45 11.04 1.48
CA ARG A 227 2.43 10.65 2.47
C ARG A 227 2.22 11.77 3.48
N LYS A 228 0.99 11.88 3.97
CA LYS A 228 0.60 12.82 5.02
C LYS A 228 1.04 12.30 6.39
N SER A 229 1.22 13.19 7.37
CA SER A 229 1.63 12.81 8.73
C SER A 229 0.51 12.05 9.45
N GLU A 230 -0.74 12.41 9.13
CA GLU A 230 -1.99 11.86 9.65
C GLU A 230 -2.10 10.35 9.39
N ASP A 231 -1.62 9.88 8.23
CA ASP A 231 -1.68 8.48 7.81
C ASP A 231 -0.94 7.56 8.81
N TYR A 232 0.07 8.07 9.51
CA TYR A 232 0.93 7.28 10.41
C TYR A 232 0.39 7.15 11.84
N LEU A 233 -0.59 7.98 12.24
CA LEU A 233 -1.02 8.08 13.64
C LEU A 233 -1.55 6.74 14.17
N GLN A 234 -2.40 6.05 13.39
CA GLN A 234 -2.96 4.76 13.81
C GLN A 234 -1.86 3.75 14.11
N ARG A 235 -0.90 3.62 13.19
CA ARG A 235 0.20 2.67 13.34
C ARG A 235 1.11 3.01 14.52
N ILE A 236 1.46 4.30 14.68
CA ILE A 236 2.30 4.76 15.79
C ILE A 236 1.62 4.47 17.13
N THR A 237 0.33 4.79 17.27
CA THR A 237 -0.42 4.57 18.50
C THR A 237 -0.59 3.08 18.83
N SER A 238 -0.88 2.23 17.84
CA SER A 238 -0.88 0.78 18.05
C SER A 238 0.49 0.26 18.52
N SER A 239 1.60 0.69 17.91
CA SER A 239 2.95 0.30 18.34
C SER A 239 3.29 0.77 19.76
N ILE A 240 2.76 1.91 20.20
CA ILE A 240 2.93 2.42 21.57
C ILE A 240 2.17 1.54 22.57
N ILE A 241 0.95 1.13 22.24
CA ILE A 241 0.09 0.34 23.13
C ILE A 241 0.57 -1.10 23.27
N GLU A 242 1.11 -1.66 22.18
CA GLU A 242 1.72 -2.99 22.17
C GLU A 242 3.00 -3.06 23.05
N ASN A 243 3.62 -1.91 23.35
CA ASN A 243 4.82 -1.87 24.17
C ASN A 243 4.52 -2.18 25.65
N LEU A 244 5.24 -3.15 26.20
CA LEU A 244 5.03 -3.63 27.56
C LEU A 244 5.26 -2.54 28.62
N GLU A 245 6.28 -1.69 28.46
CA GLU A 245 6.59 -0.62 29.43
C GLU A 245 5.45 0.40 29.51
N VAL A 246 4.90 0.79 28.36
CA VAL A 246 3.78 1.74 28.29
C VAL A 246 2.52 1.11 28.87
N SER A 247 2.23 -0.15 28.52
CA SER A 247 1.07 -0.87 29.04
C SER A 247 1.11 -1.02 30.57
N ASN A 248 2.29 -1.23 31.15
CA ASN A 248 2.46 -1.33 32.60
C ASN A 248 2.27 0.03 33.29
N ARG A 249 2.78 1.12 32.71
CA ARG A 249 2.55 2.49 33.23
C ARG A 249 1.08 2.87 33.19
N LEU A 250 0.36 2.52 32.12
CA LEU A 250 -1.08 2.76 32.01
C LEU A 250 -1.86 2.01 33.09
N LYS A 251 -1.51 0.75 33.36
CA LYS A 251 -2.13 -0.05 34.43
C LYS A 251 -1.86 0.52 35.82
N GLN A 252 -0.65 1.01 36.09
CA GLN A 252 -0.30 1.64 37.37
C GLN A 252 -1.10 2.91 37.64
N LEU A 253 -1.49 3.63 36.58
CA LEU A 253 -2.33 4.83 36.66
C LEU A 253 -3.83 4.51 36.55
N GLU A 254 -4.21 3.23 36.48
CA GLU A 254 -5.59 2.76 36.30
C GLU A 254 -6.29 3.35 35.05
N ILE A 255 -5.50 3.70 34.03
CA ILE A 255 -6.02 4.27 32.78
C ILE A 255 -6.42 3.15 31.83
N ASN A 256 -7.65 3.22 31.33
CA ASN A 256 -8.12 2.30 30.29
C ASN A 256 -7.33 2.50 28.99
N ILE A 257 -6.70 1.43 28.51
CA ILE A 257 -5.85 1.41 27.31
C ILE A 257 -6.60 1.95 26.08
N LYS A 258 -7.86 1.54 25.88
CA LYS A 258 -8.64 1.95 24.70
C LYS A 258 -9.01 3.43 24.75
N GLU A 259 -9.30 3.95 25.94
CA GLU A 259 -9.61 5.37 26.13
C GLU A 259 -8.37 6.23 25.89
N TYR A 260 -7.22 5.78 26.39
CA TYR A 260 -5.93 6.42 26.14
C TYR A 260 -5.59 6.45 24.64
N GLU A 261 -5.75 5.32 23.93
CA GLU A 261 -5.56 5.23 22.48
C GLU A 261 -6.41 6.27 21.73
N ASN A 262 -7.71 6.28 22.01
CA ASN A 262 -8.65 7.18 21.35
C ASN A 262 -8.32 8.65 21.64
N LYS A 263 -8.02 9.00 22.89
CA LYS A 263 -7.62 10.36 23.28
C LYS A 263 -6.33 10.78 22.57
N LEU A 264 -5.34 9.90 22.51
CA LEU A 264 -4.05 10.15 21.87
C LEU A 264 -4.22 10.41 20.37
N ILE A 265 -5.03 9.60 19.67
CA ILE A 265 -5.34 9.78 18.25
C ILE A 265 -6.11 11.09 18.02
N GLN A 266 -7.15 11.36 18.81
CA GLN A 266 -7.98 12.56 18.67
C GLN A 266 -7.17 13.84 18.86
N LEU A 267 -6.38 13.93 19.94
CA LEU A 267 -5.53 15.09 20.20
C LEU A 267 -4.44 15.24 19.13
N SER A 268 -3.82 14.13 18.70
CA SER A 268 -2.82 14.18 17.63
C SER A 268 -3.42 14.69 16.32
N ARG A 269 -4.65 14.27 15.98
CA ARG A 269 -5.38 14.79 14.81
C ARG A 269 -5.71 16.27 14.97
N GLY A 270 -6.13 16.72 16.15
CA GLY A 270 -6.38 18.14 16.44
C GLY A 270 -5.16 19.03 16.25
N ILE A 271 -4.00 18.61 16.79
CA ILE A 271 -2.72 19.30 16.60
C ILE A 271 -2.36 19.32 15.10
N LEU A 272 -2.56 18.19 14.39
CA LEU A 272 -2.38 18.09 12.94
C LEU A 272 -3.49 18.75 12.10
N SER A 273 -4.56 19.30 12.65
CA SER A 273 -5.46 20.17 11.87
C SER A 273 -5.03 21.63 11.99
N GLU A 274 -4.55 22.02 13.16
CA GLU A 274 -4.25 23.42 13.50
C GLU A 274 -2.84 23.86 13.08
N THR A 275 -1.92 22.91 12.85
CA THR A 275 -0.54 23.28 12.50
C THR A 275 -0.44 23.70 11.03
N ASN A 276 0.07 24.89 10.73
CA ASN A 276 0.21 25.37 9.35
C ASN A 276 1.04 24.44 8.45
N LEU A 277 0.60 24.23 7.21
CA LEU A 277 1.32 23.40 6.21
C LEU A 277 2.75 23.91 5.95
N ARG A 278 2.96 25.23 6.00
CA ARG A 278 4.30 25.84 5.86
C ARG A 278 5.24 25.44 6.99
N ALA A 279 4.74 25.37 8.23
CA ALA A 279 5.52 24.92 9.38
C ALA A 279 5.86 23.43 9.31
N ARG A 280 5.08 22.63 8.56
CA ARG A 280 5.38 21.21 8.29
C ARG A 280 6.37 21.00 7.14
N GLY A 281 6.50 21.98 6.25
CA GLY A 281 7.27 21.88 5.02
C GLY A 281 8.74 21.49 5.25
N GLY A 282 9.25 20.58 4.42
CA GLY A 282 10.66 20.13 4.44
C GLY A 282 11.01 19.09 5.51
N ARG A 283 10.10 18.75 6.43
CA ARG A 283 10.32 17.75 7.48
C ARG A 283 9.82 16.37 7.05
N ASN A 284 10.39 15.31 7.64
CA ASN A 284 9.91 13.95 7.39
C ASN A 284 8.52 13.77 8.04
N PRO A 285 7.46 13.45 7.27
CA PRO A 285 6.10 13.33 7.80
C PRO A 285 5.96 12.32 8.94
N TYR A 286 6.74 11.24 8.91
CA TYR A 286 6.70 10.21 9.95
C TYR A 286 7.27 10.70 11.28
N ILE A 287 8.47 11.30 11.25
CA ILE A 287 9.12 11.84 12.46
C ILE A 287 8.27 12.97 13.06
N PHE A 288 7.68 13.79 12.20
CA PHE A 288 6.75 14.82 12.64
C PHE A 288 5.51 14.23 13.33
N ALA A 289 4.89 13.19 12.77
CA ALA A 289 3.77 12.49 13.40
C ALA A 289 4.14 11.92 14.79
N VAL A 290 5.31 11.28 14.92
CA VAL A 290 5.83 10.80 16.21
C VAL A 290 5.97 11.95 17.22
N SER A 291 6.49 13.09 16.77
CA SER A 291 6.65 14.28 17.63
C SER A 291 5.31 14.89 18.05
N VAL A 292 4.29 14.81 17.20
CA VAL A 292 2.93 15.24 17.54
C VAL A 292 2.31 14.30 18.57
N VAL A 293 2.50 12.98 18.44
CA VAL A 293 2.03 12.02 19.45
C VAL A 293 2.69 12.26 20.81
N TYR A 294 3.99 12.56 20.83
CA TYR A 294 4.68 13.01 22.05
C TYR A 294 4.03 14.25 22.66
N CYS A 295 3.72 15.26 21.84
CA CYS A 295 3.03 16.47 22.28
C CYS A 295 1.64 16.17 22.87
N ALA A 296 0.87 15.31 22.21
CA ALA A 296 -0.45 14.89 22.66
C ALA A 296 -0.40 14.17 24.02
N ASP A 297 0.57 13.27 24.23
CA ASP A 297 0.74 12.60 25.53
C ASP A 297 1.06 13.59 26.67
N ARG A 298 1.86 14.62 26.40
CA ARG A 298 2.14 15.67 27.40
C ARG A 298 0.88 16.42 27.80
N ILE A 299 0.01 16.71 26.84
CA ILE A 299 -1.28 17.37 27.09
C ILE A 299 -2.17 16.44 27.92
N ILE A 300 -2.25 15.14 27.58
CA ILE A 300 -3.02 14.16 28.35
C ILE A 300 -2.52 14.09 29.80
N GLY A 301 -1.21 14.02 30.01
CA GLY A 301 -0.64 13.98 31.36
C GLY A 301 -0.99 15.21 32.19
N LYS A 302 -0.95 16.40 31.59
CA LYS A 302 -1.35 17.64 32.28
C LYS A 302 -2.84 17.67 32.63
N ILE A 303 -3.71 17.21 31.74
CA ILE A 303 -5.17 17.12 31.99
C ILE A 303 -5.47 16.10 33.10
N GLY A 304 -4.80 14.95 33.06
CA GLY A 304 -4.97 13.87 34.05
C GLY A 304 -4.21 14.09 35.35
N ALA A 305 -3.58 15.26 35.54
CA ALA A 305 -2.72 15.58 36.69
C ALA A 305 -1.64 14.53 37.00
N HIS A 306 -1.14 13.84 35.96
CA HIS A 306 -0.09 12.83 36.09
C HIS A 306 1.13 13.17 35.22
N ARG A 307 2.27 12.56 35.53
CA ARG A 307 3.47 12.71 34.69
C ARG A 307 3.20 12.11 33.31
N GLN A 308 3.80 12.70 32.27
CA GLN A 308 3.75 12.17 30.90
C GLN A 308 4.17 10.68 30.88
N ILE A 309 3.43 9.88 30.13
CA ILE A 309 3.62 8.42 30.08
C ILE A 309 4.75 8.10 29.09
N LEU A 310 4.80 8.83 27.98
CA LEU A 310 5.75 8.67 26.90
C LEU A 310 6.94 9.60 27.10
N THR A 311 8.12 9.02 27.28
CA THR A 311 9.39 9.76 27.24
C THR A 311 9.90 9.84 25.81
N GLN A 312 10.73 10.85 25.52
CA GLN A 312 11.36 10.99 24.19
C GLN A 312 12.14 9.72 23.82
N LYS A 313 12.89 9.17 24.78
CA LYS A 313 13.63 7.92 24.63
C LYS A 313 12.74 6.71 24.34
N ALA A 314 11.70 6.49 25.16
CA ALA A 314 10.78 5.37 24.94
C ALA A 314 10.11 5.45 23.56
N LEU A 315 9.70 6.65 23.15
CA LEU A 315 9.06 6.84 21.85
C LEU A 315 10.04 6.68 20.67
N ALA A 316 11.29 7.15 20.83
CA ALA A 316 12.37 6.94 19.88
C ALA A 316 12.65 5.45 19.66
N ASP A 317 12.72 4.68 20.74
CA ASP A 317 12.96 3.23 20.72
C ASP A 317 11.78 2.48 20.06
N ILE A 318 10.53 2.78 20.45
CA ILE A 318 9.32 2.16 19.89
C ILE A 318 9.18 2.45 18.39
N CYS A 319 9.39 3.70 17.98
CA CYS A 319 9.17 4.11 16.59
C CYS A 319 10.41 3.91 15.69
N ASN A 320 11.55 3.52 16.27
CA ASN A 320 12.85 3.46 15.61
C ASN A 320 13.19 4.79 14.90
N VAL A 321 13.19 5.88 15.68
CA VAL A 321 13.50 7.26 15.25
C VAL A 321 14.54 7.83 16.20
N ALA A 322 15.40 8.71 15.71
CA ALA A 322 16.38 9.35 16.58
C ALA A 322 15.72 10.33 17.58
N GLU A 323 16.08 10.21 18.86
CA GLU A 323 15.53 11.03 19.95
C GLU A 323 15.67 12.54 19.69
N TYR A 324 16.84 12.96 19.18
CA TYR A 324 17.09 14.38 18.87
C TYR A 324 16.12 14.94 17.83
N SER A 325 15.60 14.11 16.92
CA SER A 325 14.66 14.55 15.88
C SER A 325 13.27 14.84 16.46
N ILE A 326 12.85 14.04 17.46
CA ILE A 326 11.61 14.28 18.22
C ILE A 326 11.72 15.61 18.96
N ARG A 327 12.86 15.83 19.63
CA ARG A 327 13.15 17.03 20.39
C ARG A 327 13.16 18.30 19.53
N ASP A 328 13.81 18.24 18.37
CA ASP A 328 13.89 19.35 17.42
C ASP A 328 12.51 19.77 16.91
N HIS A 329 11.70 18.81 16.44
CA HIS A 329 10.35 19.10 15.95
C HIS A 329 9.43 19.60 17.06
N HIS A 330 9.56 19.06 18.27
CA HIS A 330 8.83 19.56 19.43
C HIS A 330 9.20 21.01 19.76
N ARG A 331 10.49 21.34 19.84
CA ARG A 331 10.97 22.68 20.18
C ARG A 331 10.63 23.73 19.12
N THR A 332 10.75 23.37 17.83
CA THR A 332 10.62 24.32 16.72
C THR A 332 9.18 24.59 16.29
N VAL A 333 8.28 23.62 16.40
CA VAL A 333 6.91 23.75 15.85
C VAL A 333 5.82 23.51 16.89
N LEU A 334 6.02 22.55 17.80
CA LEU A 334 4.93 22.08 18.66
C LEU A 334 4.89 22.74 20.04
N LYS A 335 5.96 23.42 20.47
CA LYS A 335 6.02 24.08 21.78
C LYS A 335 4.95 25.16 21.94
N GLU A 336 4.79 26.02 20.93
CA GLU A 336 3.77 27.07 20.94
C GLU A 336 2.36 26.47 20.97
N LYS A 337 2.12 25.43 20.16
CA LYS A 337 0.84 24.72 20.10
C LYS A 337 0.48 24.02 21.41
N LEU A 338 1.47 23.46 22.09
CA LEU A 338 1.27 22.88 23.42
C LEU A 338 0.80 23.95 24.41
N ILE A 339 1.41 25.13 24.40
CA ILE A 339 1.03 26.24 25.29
C ILE A 339 -0.38 26.75 24.97
N GLU A 340 -0.71 26.92 23.68
CA GLU A 340 -2.06 27.31 23.24
C GLU A 340 -3.11 26.31 23.72
N LYS A 341 -2.93 25.01 23.48
CA LYS A 341 -3.86 23.97 23.92
C LYS A 341 -3.97 23.88 25.44
N MET A 342 -2.89 24.11 26.17
CA MET A 342 -2.95 24.17 27.63
C MET A 342 -3.82 25.34 28.11
N LYS A 343 -3.72 26.52 27.48
CA LYS A 343 -4.55 27.69 27.83
C LYS A 343 -6.02 27.49 27.50
N GLU A 344 -6.35 26.78 26.42
CA GLU A 344 -7.73 26.44 26.04
C GLU A 344 -8.39 25.47 27.03
N ILE A 345 -7.62 24.53 27.58
CA ILE A 345 -8.15 23.43 28.40
C ILE A 345 -8.12 23.75 29.90
N LEU A 346 -7.19 24.61 30.34
CA LEU A 346 -7.09 25.12 31.71
C LEU A 346 -7.24 26.64 31.70
N PRO A 347 -8.45 27.17 31.47
CA PRO A 347 -8.73 28.59 31.70
C PRO A 347 -8.67 28.83 33.21
N GLU A 348 -7.54 29.35 33.67
CA GLU A 348 -7.26 29.85 35.02
C GLU A 348 -7.07 28.80 36.14
N SER A 349 -5.81 28.39 36.36
CA SER A 349 -5.15 28.54 37.67
C SER A 349 -3.64 28.36 37.56
N ASN A 350 -2.91 29.39 38.01
CA ASN A 350 -1.47 29.50 38.26
C ASN A 350 -0.54 29.55 37.04
N SER A 351 -0.34 30.79 36.61
CA SER A 351 0.91 31.33 36.12
C SER A 351 2.08 30.98 37.04
N GLU A 352 2.73 29.86 36.79
CA GLU A 352 4.14 29.61 37.09
C GLU A 352 4.61 28.55 36.10
N ILE A 353 4.95 29.00 34.89
CA ILE A 353 5.79 28.21 34.00
C ILE A 353 7.16 28.26 34.66
N ASP A 354 7.44 27.24 35.45
CA ASP A 354 8.74 27.04 36.07
C ASP A 354 9.80 26.94 34.96
N GLU A 355 10.51 28.05 34.73
CA GLU A 355 11.65 28.16 33.80
C GLU A 355 12.88 27.38 34.30
N SER A 356 12.76 26.56 35.35
CA SER A 356 13.88 25.89 36.00
C SER A 356 14.36 24.59 35.34
N GLU A 357 13.65 24.01 34.35
CA GLU A 357 14.16 22.83 33.61
C GLU A 357 15.09 23.17 32.42
N SER A 358 15.46 24.45 32.22
CA SER A 358 16.48 24.83 31.21
C SER A 358 17.92 24.81 31.74
N ARG A 359 18.22 24.07 32.81
CA ARG A 359 19.60 23.77 33.24
C ARG A 359 19.84 22.27 33.24
N PHE A 360 20.11 21.71 32.07
CA PHE A 360 20.97 20.53 32.01
C PHE A 360 22.40 20.97 32.30
N PRO A 361 23.16 20.26 33.16
CA PRO A 361 24.58 20.53 33.30
C PRO A 361 25.26 20.23 31.97
N MET A 362 26.03 21.19 31.46
CA MET A 362 27.09 20.88 30.51
C MET A 362 28.05 19.91 31.22
N LEU A 363 28.01 18.65 30.82
CA LEU A 363 29.13 17.75 31.04
C LEU A 363 29.99 17.83 29.78
N PHE A 364 31.23 18.29 30.02
CA PHE A 364 32.36 18.26 29.10
C PHE A 364 32.64 16.85 28.58
#